data_AF-A0A1I2GS63-F1
#
_entry.id   AF-A0A1I2GS63-F1
#
_cell.length_a   1.000
_cell.length_b   1.000
_cell.length_c   1.000
_cell.angle_alpha   90.00
_cell.angle_beta   90.00
_cell.angle_gamma   90.00
#
_symmetry.space_group_name_H-M   'P 1'
#
loop_
_entity.id
_entity.type
_entity.pdbx_description
1 polymer ?
#
loop_
_entity_poly.entity_id
_entity_poly.type
_entity_poly.pdbx_seq_one_letter_code
_entity_poly.pdbx_strand_id
1 'polypeptide(L)'
;MTHANAPLTPAGRLRLVERCQYRPIAHVAAEAGVARQTLTKWLRRYETLGEAGLVDRSSAPHSSPTLTPADVVARIEGLRRAHKWTARQIHLELVREGHQIAPVTVARWLRRLGISRRRDIEPPWV
;
A
#
# COMPACT_ATOMS: atom_id res chain seq x y z
N MET A 1 0.88 -1.16 12.92
CA MET A 1 2.27 -1.34 13.39
C MET A 1 2.22 -2.18 14.65
N THR A 2 2.95 -3.28 14.72
CA THR A 2 3.15 -4.07 15.93
C THR A 2 4.15 -3.36 16.83
N HIS A 3 3.81 -3.10 18.10
CA HIS A 3 4.76 -2.49 19.05
C HIS A 3 5.90 -3.47 19.34
N ALA A 4 7.06 -2.96 19.78
CA ALA A 4 8.25 -3.75 20.07
C ALA A 4 8.02 -4.96 21.01
N ASN A 5 7.05 -4.84 21.92
CA ASN A 5 6.72 -5.87 22.92
C ASN A 5 5.66 -6.86 22.44
N ALA A 6 5.16 -6.75 21.21
CA ALA A 6 4.18 -7.70 20.69
C ALA A 6 4.86 -9.07 20.47
N PRO A 7 4.25 -10.18 20.92
CA PRO A 7 4.88 -11.50 20.88
C PRO A 7 5.13 -12.02 19.46
N LEU A 8 4.33 -11.57 18.48
CA LEU A 8 4.35 -12.02 17.08
C LEU A 8 4.87 -10.94 16.12
N THR A 9 5.90 -10.20 16.55
CA THR A 9 6.74 -9.36 15.67
C THR A 9 7.46 -10.22 14.62
N PRO A 10 8.02 -9.64 13.55
CA PRO A 10 8.84 -10.38 12.59
C PRO A 10 9.96 -11.19 13.27
N ALA A 11 10.66 -10.58 14.25
CA ALA A 11 11.65 -11.28 15.07
C ALA A 11 11.04 -12.42 15.92
N GLY A 12 9.85 -12.21 16.49
CA GLY A 12 9.11 -13.26 17.18
C GLY A 12 8.75 -14.43 16.27
N ARG A 13 8.32 -14.15 15.04
CA ARG A 13 8.01 -15.17 14.03
C ARG A 13 9.25 -15.94 13.59
N LEU A 14 10.38 -15.27 13.45
CA LEU A 14 11.66 -15.91 13.10
C LEU A 14 12.06 -16.94 14.16
N ARG A 15 11.97 -16.59 15.45
CA ARG A 15 12.20 -17.54 16.55
C ARG A 15 11.29 -18.77 16.48
N LEU A 16 10.03 -18.61 16.05
CA LEU A 16 9.13 -19.76 15.88
C LEU A 16 9.56 -20.64 14.70
N VAL A 17 10.01 -20.03 13.60
CA VAL A 17 10.54 -20.74 12.42
C VAL A 17 11.78 -21.57 12.80
N GLU A 18 12.74 -20.97 13.51
CA GLU A 18 13.94 -21.66 14.00
C GLU A 18 13.59 -22.85 14.90
N ARG A 19 12.63 -22.69 15.81
CA ARG A 19 12.16 -23.77 16.69
C ARG A 19 11.54 -24.94 15.92
N CYS A 20 10.91 -24.67 14.77
CA CYS A 20 10.34 -25.70 13.91
C CYS A 20 11.40 -26.56 13.18
N GLN A 21 12.68 -26.17 13.17
CA GLN A 21 13.74 -26.99 12.57
C GLN A 21 13.95 -28.31 13.33
N TYR A 22 13.71 -28.30 14.64
CA TYR A 22 13.99 -29.44 15.53
C TYR A 22 12.73 -29.96 16.25
N ARG A 23 11.58 -29.31 16.06
CA ARG A 23 10.33 -29.63 16.77
C ARG A 23 9.13 -29.65 15.83
N PRO A 24 8.13 -30.53 16.06
CA PRO A 24 6.90 -30.53 15.28
C PRO A 24 6.18 -29.18 15.31
N ILE A 25 5.70 -28.73 14.14
CA ILE A 25 5.00 -27.44 13.95
C ILE A 25 3.81 -27.30 14.91
N ALA A 26 3.08 -28.39 15.16
CA ALA A 26 1.91 -28.38 16.04
C ALA A 26 2.26 -27.96 17.48
N HIS A 27 3.39 -28.43 18.02
CA HIS A 27 3.81 -28.10 19.38
C HIS A 27 4.26 -26.64 19.47
N VAL A 28 5.06 -26.19 18.50
CA VAL A 28 5.53 -24.79 18.45
C VAL A 28 4.36 -23.82 18.30
N ALA A 29 3.38 -24.16 17.47
CA ALA A 29 2.17 -23.35 17.29
C ALA A 29 1.32 -23.25 18.57
N ALA A 30 1.12 -24.38 19.26
CA ALA A 30 0.37 -24.43 20.52
C ALA A 30 1.05 -23.57 21.61
N GLU A 31 2.36 -23.70 21.78
CA GLU A 31 3.13 -22.91 22.76
C GLU A 31 3.14 -21.41 22.45
N ALA A 32 3.06 -21.06 21.16
CA ALA A 32 3.00 -19.67 20.72
C ALA A 32 1.57 -19.07 20.68
N GLY A 33 0.55 -19.87 21.01
CA GLY A 33 -0.85 -19.43 20.98
C GLY A 33 -1.37 -19.12 19.57
N VAL A 34 -0.81 -19.75 18.53
CA VAL A 34 -1.22 -19.56 17.13
C VAL A 34 -1.77 -20.85 16.53
N ALA A 35 -2.70 -20.72 15.59
CA ALA A 35 -3.14 -21.87 14.82
C ALA A 35 -1.97 -22.49 14.03
N ARG A 36 -1.92 -23.83 13.95
CA ARG A 36 -0.91 -24.57 13.16
C ARG A 36 -0.78 -24.04 11.72
N GLN A 37 -1.91 -23.74 11.09
CA GLN A 37 -1.97 -23.22 9.72
C GLN A 37 -1.25 -21.86 9.58
N THR A 38 -1.33 -21.00 10.58
CA THR A 38 -0.63 -19.70 10.60
C THR A 38 0.88 -19.90 10.60
N LEU A 39 1.39 -20.81 11.44
CA LEU A 39 2.81 -21.11 11.51
C LEU A 39 3.31 -21.81 10.23
N THR A 40 2.55 -22.77 9.68
CA THR A 40 2.85 -23.37 8.37
C THR A 40 2.95 -22.32 7.26
N LYS A 41 2.05 -21.32 7.25
CA LYS A 41 2.10 -20.22 6.29
C LYS A 41 3.36 -19.37 6.44
N TRP A 42 3.81 -19.11 7.66
CA TRP A 42 5.06 -18.37 7.91
C TRP A 42 6.28 -19.18 7.47
N LEU A 43 6.33 -20.49 7.75
CA LEU A 43 7.42 -21.36 7.28
C LEU A 43 7.55 -21.35 5.76
N ARG A 44 6.44 -21.57 5.03
CA ARG A 44 6.45 -21.51 3.55
C ARG A 44 6.92 -20.16 2.99
N ARG A 45 6.59 -19.07 3.68
CA ARG A 45 7.07 -17.73 3.29
C ARG A 45 8.54 -17.54 3.60
N TYR A 46 9.03 -18.09 4.71
CA TYR A 46 10.44 -18.04 5.07
C TYR A 46 11.29 -18.86 4.10
N GLU A 47 10.85 -20.07 3.73
CA GLU A 47 11.53 -20.90 2.74
C GLU A 47 11.69 -20.21 1.37
N THR A 48 10.72 -19.35 0.99
CA THR A 48 10.71 -18.67 -0.32
C THR A 48 11.34 -17.28 -0.31
N LEU A 49 11.27 -16.55 0.81
CA LEU A 49 11.63 -15.13 0.89
C LEU A 49 12.59 -14.80 2.05
N GLY A 50 13.02 -15.80 2.81
CA GLY A 50 13.78 -15.60 4.05
C GLY A 50 13.01 -14.77 5.07
N GLU A 51 13.73 -13.97 5.86
CA GLU A 51 13.15 -13.09 6.89
C GLU A 51 12.14 -12.08 6.33
N ALA A 52 12.31 -11.62 5.08
CA ALA A 52 11.38 -10.72 4.43
C ALA A 52 9.96 -11.32 4.30
N GLY A 53 9.85 -12.65 4.27
CA GLY A 53 8.58 -13.37 4.27
C GLY A 53 7.79 -13.29 5.57
N LEU A 54 8.42 -12.89 6.67
CA LEU A 54 7.83 -12.82 8.02
C LEU A 54 7.25 -11.45 8.35
N VAL A 55 7.54 -10.44 7.53
CA VAL A 55 6.96 -9.10 7.63
C VAL A 55 5.46 -9.15 7.27
N ASP A 56 4.67 -8.33 7.96
CA ASP A 56 3.26 -8.18 7.63
C ASP A 56 3.10 -7.68 6.19
N ARG A 57 2.34 -8.42 5.40
CA ARG A 57 1.92 -7.95 4.08
C ARG A 57 0.75 -7.00 4.26
N SER A 58 0.64 -6.03 3.37
CA SER A 58 -0.52 -5.15 3.31
C SER A 58 -1.79 -5.99 3.20
N SER A 59 -2.78 -5.70 4.04
CA SER A 59 -4.14 -6.23 3.91
C SER A 59 -4.93 -5.51 2.83
N ALA A 60 -4.36 -4.49 2.17
CA ALA A 60 -5.00 -3.80 1.08
C ALA A 60 -5.23 -4.77 -0.09
N PRO A 61 -6.40 -4.71 -0.75
CA PRO A 61 -6.68 -5.54 -1.91
C PRO A 61 -5.69 -5.24 -3.04
N HIS A 62 -5.29 -6.29 -3.78
CA HIS A 62 -4.38 -6.15 -4.92
C HIS A 62 -4.98 -5.35 -6.07
N SER A 63 -6.30 -5.40 -6.22
CA SER A 63 -7.05 -4.62 -7.21
C SER A 63 -8.31 -4.06 -6.57
N SER A 64 -8.68 -2.85 -6.99
CA SER A 64 -9.94 -2.22 -6.62
C SER A 64 -10.64 -1.80 -7.91
N PRO A 65 -11.87 -2.27 -8.19
CA PRO A 65 -12.58 -1.93 -9.42
C PRO A 65 -12.92 -0.44 -9.52
N THR A 66 -12.89 0.29 -8.40
CA THR A 66 -13.11 1.74 -8.34
C THR A 66 -11.80 2.53 -8.33
N LEU A 67 -10.66 1.87 -8.57
CA LEU A 67 -9.39 2.55 -8.72
C LEU A 67 -9.44 3.46 -9.95
N THR A 68 -9.06 4.73 -9.78
CA THR A 68 -8.95 5.65 -10.90
C THR A 68 -7.93 5.10 -11.92
N PRO A 69 -8.32 4.93 -13.19
CA PRO A 69 -7.41 4.46 -14.23
C PRO A 69 -6.14 5.31 -14.34
N ALA A 70 -5.00 4.67 -14.62
CA ALA A 70 -3.70 5.34 -14.59
C ALA A 70 -3.56 6.46 -15.65
N ASP A 71 -4.20 6.28 -16.80
CA ASP A 71 -4.34 7.28 -17.86
C ASP A 71 -5.09 8.53 -17.38
N VAL A 72 -6.19 8.36 -16.65
CA VAL A 72 -6.94 9.48 -16.04
C VAL A 72 -6.08 10.22 -15.01
N VAL A 73 -5.27 9.49 -14.22
CA VAL A 73 -4.34 10.11 -13.27
C VAL A 73 -3.26 10.92 -13.99
N ALA A 74 -2.69 10.38 -15.07
CA ALA A 74 -1.73 11.10 -15.90
C ALA A 74 -2.37 12.35 -16.55
N ARG A 75 -3.64 12.25 -16.98
CA ARG A 75 -4.40 13.39 -17.51
C ARG A 75 -4.62 14.48 -16.47
N ILE A 76 -4.98 14.12 -15.23
CA ILE A 76 -5.08 15.05 -14.10
C ILE A 76 -3.76 15.81 -13.88
N GLU A 77 -2.63 15.08 -13.85
CA GLU A 77 -1.32 15.69 -13.67
C GLU A 77 -0.96 16.65 -14.81
N GLY A 78 -1.16 16.22 -16.07
CA GLY A 78 -0.88 17.02 -17.25
C GLY A 78 -1.66 18.33 -17.25
N LEU A 79 -2.98 18.27 -17.02
CA LEU A 79 -3.83 19.47 -16.95
C LEU A 79 -3.42 20.40 -15.80
N ARG A 80 -2.99 19.83 -14.67
CA ARG A 80 -2.51 20.62 -13.52
C ARG A 80 -1.21 21.36 -13.86
N ARG A 81 -0.23 20.70 -14.47
CA ARG A 81 1.09 21.29 -14.75
C ARG A 81 1.05 22.25 -15.94
N ALA A 82 0.34 21.90 -17.02
CA ALA A 82 0.29 22.71 -18.23
C ALA A 82 -0.52 24.00 -18.05
N HIS A 83 -1.64 23.93 -17.33
CA HIS A 83 -2.59 25.06 -17.26
C HIS A 83 -2.75 25.67 -15.86
N LYS A 84 -2.08 25.12 -14.83
CA LYS A 84 -2.23 25.52 -13.42
C LYS A 84 -3.68 25.47 -12.92
N TRP A 85 -4.51 24.65 -13.56
CA TRP A 85 -5.95 24.56 -13.30
C TRP A 85 -6.25 24.00 -11.90
N THR A 86 -7.36 24.47 -11.33
CA THR A 86 -7.89 23.96 -10.05
C THR A 86 -8.50 22.57 -10.22
N ALA A 87 -8.67 21.85 -9.11
CA ALA A 87 -9.32 20.53 -9.13
C ALA A 87 -10.72 20.56 -9.78
N ARG A 88 -11.46 21.66 -9.60
CA ARG A 88 -12.78 21.86 -10.23
C ARG A 88 -12.68 22.00 -11.75
N GLN A 89 -11.74 22.81 -12.24
CA GLN A 89 -11.52 22.98 -13.68
C GLN A 89 -11.08 21.68 -14.34
N ILE A 90 -10.14 20.97 -13.70
CA ILE A 90 -9.68 19.65 -14.18
C ILE A 90 -10.84 18.65 -14.20
N HIS A 91 -11.65 18.60 -13.15
CA HIS A 91 -12.83 17.73 -13.11
C HIS A 91 -13.81 18.03 -14.26
N LEU A 92 -14.11 19.31 -14.52
CA LEU A 92 -15.00 19.69 -15.60
C LEU A 92 -14.46 19.25 -16.96
N GLU A 93 -13.15 19.39 -17.18
CA GLU A 93 -12.52 18.92 -18.43
C GLU A 93 -12.59 17.40 -18.57
N LEU A 94 -12.27 16.65 -17.50
CA LEU A 94 -12.36 15.18 -17.52
C LEU A 94 -13.78 14.69 -17.81
N VAL A 95 -14.80 15.36 -17.26
CA VAL A 95 -16.21 15.04 -17.56
C VAL A 95 -16.54 15.33 -19.03
N ARG A 96 -16.02 16.42 -19.60
CA ARG A 96 -16.17 16.73 -21.04
C ARG A 96 -15.49 15.69 -21.93
N GLU A 97 -14.37 15.14 -21.49
CA GLU A 97 -13.65 14.03 -22.13
C GLU A 97 -14.35 12.66 -21.93
N GLY A 98 -15.45 12.60 -21.19
CA GLY A 98 -16.26 11.39 -20.96
C GLY A 98 -15.85 10.58 -19.73
N HIS A 99 -14.92 11.06 -18.91
CA HIS A 99 -14.51 10.38 -17.69
C HIS A 99 -15.49 10.63 -16.52
N GLN A 100 -15.90 9.56 -15.85
CA GLN A 100 -16.73 9.63 -14.65
C GLN A 100 -15.86 9.68 -13.39
N ILE A 101 -15.48 10.88 -12.97
CA ILE A 101 -14.65 11.09 -11.78
C ILE A 101 -15.14 12.25 -10.94
N ALA A 102 -15.30 12.04 -9.63
CA ALA A 102 -15.72 13.10 -8.72
C ALA A 102 -14.62 14.16 -8.51
N PRO A 103 -14.96 15.44 -8.30
CA PRO A 103 -13.98 16.51 -8.08
C PRO A 103 -13.12 16.27 -6.83
N VAL A 104 -13.67 15.62 -5.81
CA VAL A 104 -12.93 15.21 -4.60
C VAL A 104 -11.86 14.16 -4.89
N THR A 105 -12.06 13.31 -5.88
CA THR A 105 -11.09 12.30 -6.34
C THR A 105 -9.94 12.98 -7.07
N VAL A 106 -10.23 13.95 -7.93
CA VAL A 106 -9.21 14.80 -8.56
C VAL A 106 -8.37 15.51 -7.48
N ALA A 107 -9.02 16.17 -6.51
CA ALA A 107 -8.31 16.84 -5.41
C ALA A 107 -7.48 15.88 -4.54
N ARG A 108 -7.91 14.63 -4.38
CA ARG A 108 -7.14 13.58 -3.68
C ARG A 108 -5.91 13.18 -4.49
N TRP A 109 -6.03 13.01 -5.80
CA TRP A 109 -4.89 12.70 -6.67
C TRP A 109 -3.88 13.83 -6.72
N LEU A 110 -4.31 15.09 -6.83
CA LEU A 110 -3.39 16.23 -6.75
C LEU A 110 -2.59 16.25 -5.44
N ARG A 111 -3.21 15.87 -4.31
CA ARG A 111 -2.50 15.72 -3.03
C ARG A 111 -1.54 14.54 -3.01
N ARG A 112 -1.95 13.39 -3.54
CA ARG A 112 -1.10 12.18 -3.64
C ARG A 112 0.13 12.40 -4.52
N LEU A 113 -0.04 13.15 -5.60
CA LEU A 113 1.03 13.54 -6.51
C LEU A 113 1.89 14.70 -5.99
N GLY A 114 1.52 15.30 -4.85
CA GLY A 114 2.25 16.41 -4.25
C GLY A 114 2.13 17.74 -5.00
N ILE A 115 1.15 17.92 -5.89
CA ILE A 115 0.99 19.10 -6.79
C ILE A 115 -0.28 19.91 -6.50
N SER A 116 -0.78 19.82 -5.27
CA SER A 116 -2.05 20.41 -4.87
C SER A 116 -2.00 21.94 -4.79
N ARG A 117 -0.86 22.51 -4.40
CA ARG A 117 -0.66 23.96 -4.25
C ARG A 117 0.04 24.50 -5.50
N ARG A 118 -0.07 25.81 -5.75
CA ARG A 118 0.62 26.43 -6.89
C ARG A 118 2.15 26.39 -6.74
N ARG A 119 2.64 26.61 -5.50
CA ARG A 119 4.07 26.49 -5.17
C ARG A 119 4.67 25.12 -5.51
N ASP A 120 3.84 24.07 -5.56
CA ASP A 120 4.29 22.70 -5.81
C ASP A 120 4.52 22.42 -7.31
N ILE A 121 4.01 23.29 -8.20
CA ILE A 121 4.11 23.16 -9.66
C ILE A 121 4.88 24.31 -10.30
N GLU A 122 5.25 25.32 -9.53
CA GLU A 122 6.09 26.42 -9.99
C GLU A 122 7.56 26.04 -9.75
N PRO A 123 8.46 26.32 -10.70
CA PRO A 123 9.88 26.12 -10.46
C PRO A 123 10.31 26.98 -9.26
N PRO A 124 11.19 26.47 -8.38
CA PRO A 124 11.85 27.34 -7.42
C PRO A 124 12.56 28.41 -8.24
N TRP A 125 12.31 29.66 -7.88
CA TRP A 125 12.87 30.88 -8.46
C TRP A 125 14.28 30.65 -9.04
N VAL A 126 14.42 30.94 -10.34
CA VAL A 126 15.71 31.17 -10.99
C VAL A 126 15.97 32.66 -10.96
#